data_AF-A0A061PDA8-F1
#
_entry.id   AF-A0A061PDA8-F1
#
_cell.length_a   1.000
_cell.length_b   1.000
_cell.length_c   1.000
_cell.angle_alpha   90.00
_cell.angle_beta   90.00
_cell.angle_gamma   90.00
#
_symmetry.space_group_name_H-M   'P 1'
#
loop_
_entity.id
_entity.type
_entity.pdbx_description
1 polymer ?
#
loop_
_entity_poly.entity_id
_entity_poly.type
_entity_poly.pdbx_seq_one_letter_code
_entity_poly.pdbx_strand_id
1 'polypeptide(L)'
;MEAQNMPAAMLRWLNDQEKNSEEAWLLILFRSVLTMIRRQQPVRLDTDGLLTASFWKHIEERLEYSLLEHKKPKAVNLYQFFHRVADQEKWLLLTSEHAYLTEEAERFLSQKKEAQLAVILYHFFPEP
;
A
#
# COMPACT_ATOMS: atom_id res chain seq x y z
N MET A 1 7.23 -9.58 22.04
CA MET A 1 6.43 -9.06 20.92
C MET A 1 7.38 -9.00 19.73
N GLU A 2 7.21 -9.88 18.75
CA GLU A 2 8.19 -10.04 17.66
C GLU A 2 8.20 -8.78 16.80
N ALA A 3 9.35 -8.11 16.71
CA ALA A 3 9.61 -7.11 15.69
C ALA A 3 9.33 -7.78 14.34
N GLN A 4 8.26 -7.36 13.66
CA GLN A 4 7.87 -7.92 12.37
C GLN A 4 9.06 -7.79 11.43
N ASN A 5 9.61 -8.93 11.00
CA ASN A 5 10.75 -9.02 10.10
C ASN A 5 10.44 -8.30 8.78
N MET A 6 10.70 -7.01 8.72
CA MET A 6 10.73 -6.27 7.48
C MET A 6 11.90 -6.81 6.65
N PRO A 7 11.67 -7.31 5.43
CA PRO A 7 12.76 -7.85 4.63
C PRO A 7 13.84 -6.78 4.43
N ALA A 8 15.10 -7.12 4.68
CA ALA A 8 16.23 -6.20 4.54
C ALA A 8 16.35 -5.52 3.16
N ALA A 9 15.65 -6.03 2.14
CA ALA A 9 15.51 -5.41 0.83
C ALA A 9 14.57 -4.18 0.84
N MET A 10 13.52 -4.19 1.67
CA MET A 10 12.59 -3.07 1.81
C MET A 10 13.21 -1.93 2.60
N LEU A 11 13.94 -2.23 3.68
CA LEU A 11 14.71 -1.22 4.42
C LEU A 11 15.85 -0.64 3.57
N ARG A 12 16.56 -1.46 2.79
CA ARG A 12 17.56 -0.96 1.84
C ARG A 12 16.94 -0.07 0.78
N TRP A 13 15.80 -0.49 0.21
CA TRP A 13 15.08 0.31 -0.76
C TRP A 13 14.62 1.65 -0.15
N LEU A 14 14.09 1.68 1.09
CA LEU A 14 13.74 2.93 1.77
C LEU A 14 14.94 3.83 2.05
N ASN A 15 16.08 3.26 2.47
CA ASN A 15 17.30 4.03 2.75
C ASN A 15 17.94 4.60 1.48
N ASP A 16 17.85 3.90 0.35
CA ASP A 16 18.28 4.42 -0.95
C ASP A 16 17.38 5.58 -1.41
N GLN A 17 16.15 5.63 -0.89
CA GLN A 17 15.16 6.67 -1.21
C GLN A 17 15.27 7.91 -0.28
N GLU A 18 15.76 7.73 0.95
CA GLU A 18 16.00 8.81 1.93
C GLU A 18 16.99 9.88 1.41
N LYS A 19 17.89 9.52 0.49
CA LYS A 19 18.85 10.45 -0.14
C LYS A 19 18.23 11.41 -1.16
N ASN A 20 16.98 11.18 -1.60
CA ASN A 20 16.29 11.97 -2.63
C ASN A 20 14.88 12.44 -2.19
N SER A 21 14.64 12.79 -0.92
CA SER A 21 13.35 13.37 -0.45
C SER A 21 12.07 12.53 -0.72
N GLU A 22 12.18 11.19 -0.67
CA GLU A 22 11.15 10.24 -1.13
C GLU A 22 10.17 9.70 -0.05
N GLU A 23 10.09 10.29 1.15
CA GLU A 23 8.94 10.07 2.05
C GLU A 23 7.59 10.41 1.39
N ALA A 24 7.63 11.26 0.35
CA ALA A 24 6.49 11.55 -0.49
C ALA A 24 6.02 10.35 -1.32
N TRP A 25 6.92 9.46 -1.78
CA TRP A 25 6.56 8.43 -2.76
C TRP A 25 5.68 7.33 -2.14
N LEU A 26 6.02 6.88 -0.94
CA LEU A 26 5.23 5.85 -0.26
C LEU A 26 3.81 6.36 0.06
N LEU A 27 3.70 7.60 0.50
CA LEU A 27 2.41 8.24 0.69
C LEU A 27 1.66 8.41 -0.65
N ILE A 28 2.36 8.78 -1.73
CA ILE A 28 1.79 8.89 -3.07
C ILE A 28 1.23 7.53 -3.53
N LEU A 29 1.95 6.43 -3.30
CA LEU A 29 1.49 5.08 -3.59
C LEU A 29 0.20 4.77 -2.85
N PHE A 30 0.21 4.89 -1.51
CA PHE A 30 -0.93 4.56 -0.66
C PHE A 30 -2.16 5.39 -1.04
N ARG A 31 -1.98 6.70 -1.24
CA ARG A 31 -3.05 7.59 -1.71
C ARG A 31 -3.55 7.21 -3.10
N SER A 32 -2.65 6.85 -4.02
CA SER A 32 -3.03 6.49 -5.39
C SER A 32 -3.85 5.21 -5.43
N VAL A 33 -3.46 4.19 -4.66
CA VAL A 33 -4.19 2.93 -4.54
C VAL A 33 -5.58 3.18 -3.95
N LEU A 34 -5.67 3.83 -2.78
CA LEU A 34 -6.95 4.10 -2.13
C LEU A 34 -7.86 4.99 -2.98
N THR A 35 -7.30 6.01 -3.63
CA THR A 35 -8.05 6.90 -4.55
C THR A 35 -8.54 6.14 -5.77
N MET A 36 -7.76 5.19 -6.29
CA MET A 36 -8.17 4.38 -7.43
C MET A 36 -9.30 3.43 -7.05
N ILE A 37 -9.17 2.76 -5.90
CA ILE A 37 -10.24 1.93 -5.34
C ILE A 37 -11.51 2.76 -5.20
N ARG A 38 -11.43 3.95 -4.59
CA ARG A 38 -12.56 4.89 -4.47
C ARG A 38 -13.27 5.18 -5.79
N ARG A 39 -12.51 5.33 -6.89
CA ARG A 39 -13.07 5.68 -8.20
C ARG A 39 -13.68 4.50 -8.95
N GLN A 40 -13.16 3.29 -8.74
CA GLN A 40 -13.51 2.11 -9.54
C GLN A 40 -14.46 1.13 -8.84
N GLN A 41 -14.78 1.33 -7.55
CA GLN A 41 -15.46 0.33 -6.72
C GLN A 41 -16.62 -0.41 -7.42
N PRO A 42 -16.69 -1.75 -7.30
CA PRO A 42 -15.75 -2.63 -6.60
C PRO A 42 -14.47 -2.95 -7.39
N VAL A 43 -13.34 -3.13 -6.69
CA VAL A 43 -12.09 -3.59 -7.31
C VAL A 43 -11.91 -5.09 -7.10
N ARG A 44 -11.62 -5.84 -8.16
CA ARG A 44 -11.43 -7.29 -8.10
C ARG A 44 -10.20 -7.70 -7.29
N LEU A 45 -10.37 -8.78 -6.54
CA LEU A 45 -9.32 -9.53 -5.85
C LEU A 45 -8.86 -10.72 -6.70
N ASP A 46 -7.63 -11.17 -6.47
CA ASP A 46 -7.09 -12.41 -6.99
C ASP A 46 -7.42 -13.60 -6.06
N THR A 47 -6.97 -14.79 -6.45
CA THR A 47 -7.20 -16.03 -5.69
C THR A 47 -6.52 -16.05 -4.32
N ASP A 48 -5.53 -15.17 -4.10
CA ASP A 48 -4.84 -15.02 -2.82
C ASP A 48 -5.51 -13.92 -1.95
N GLY A 49 -6.65 -13.36 -2.38
CA GLY A 49 -7.36 -12.29 -1.66
C GLY A 49 -6.68 -10.92 -1.78
N LEU A 50 -5.76 -10.76 -2.74
CA LEU A 50 -5.02 -9.52 -2.97
C LEU A 50 -5.56 -8.74 -4.17
N LEU A 51 -5.24 -7.46 -4.28
CA LEU A 51 -5.52 -6.68 -5.47
C LEU A 51 -4.81 -7.30 -6.68
N THR A 52 -5.55 -7.44 -7.78
CA THR A 52 -5.07 -8.13 -8.99
C THR A 52 -3.82 -7.51 -9.60
N ALA A 53 -3.05 -8.30 -10.35
CA ALA A 53 -1.89 -7.80 -11.09
C ALA A 53 -2.25 -6.67 -12.07
N SER A 54 -3.42 -6.73 -12.72
CA SER A 54 -3.90 -5.66 -13.59
C SER A 54 -4.14 -4.35 -12.85
N PHE A 55 -4.66 -4.41 -11.62
CA PHE A 55 -4.84 -3.24 -10.78
C PHE A 55 -3.49 -2.60 -10.46
N TRP A 56 -2.53 -3.40 -9.99
CA TRP A 56 -1.20 -2.91 -9.64
C TRP A 56 -0.44 -2.37 -10.85
N LYS A 57 -0.58 -2.99 -12.02
CA LYS A 57 0.02 -2.49 -13.27
C LYS A 57 -0.47 -1.08 -13.62
N HIS A 58 -1.75 -0.80 -13.40
CA HIS A 58 -2.29 0.54 -13.63
C HIS A 58 -1.75 1.58 -12.62
N ILE A 59 -1.51 1.18 -11.37
CA ILE A 59 -0.86 2.05 -10.38
C ILE A 59 0.61 2.32 -10.77
N GLU A 60 1.33 1.27 -11.15
CA GLU A 60 2.71 1.33 -11.67
C GLU A 60 2.86 2.29 -12.85
N GLU A 61 2.02 2.13 -13.88
CA GLU A 61 1.99 2.99 -15.06
C GLU A 61 1.74 4.46 -14.68
N ARG A 62 0.85 4.72 -13.73
CA ARG A 62 0.53 6.07 -13.27
C ARG A 62 1.65 6.72 -12.44
N LEU A 63 2.43 5.91 -11.74
CA LEU A 63 3.49 6.36 -10.84
C LEU A 63 4.88 6.19 -11.45
N GLU A 64 4.95 5.81 -12.73
CA GLU A 64 6.17 5.68 -13.53
C GLU A 64 7.22 4.74 -12.90
N TYR A 65 6.77 3.63 -12.29
CA TYR A 65 7.66 2.59 -11.75
C TYR A 65 7.18 1.18 -12.15
N SER A 66 8.05 0.18 -12.06
CA SER A 66 7.77 -1.20 -12.49
C SER A 66 8.29 -2.22 -11.46
N LEU A 67 7.41 -2.81 -10.65
CA LEU A 67 7.75 -3.84 -9.65
C LEU A 67 7.19 -5.22 -10.04
N LEU A 68 6.16 -5.26 -10.91
CA LEU A 68 5.48 -6.48 -11.34
C LEU A 68 6.16 -7.26 -12.46
N GLU A 69 7.22 -6.74 -13.11
CA GLU A 69 7.75 -7.21 -14.42
C GLU A 69 7.55 -8.70 -14.71
N HIS A 70 7.88 -9.59 -13.75
CA HIS A 70 7.60 -11.03 -13.82
C HIS A 70 7.06 -11.65 -12.52
N LYS A 71 6.52 -10.85 -11.60
CA LYS A 71 6.11 -11.27 -10.26
C LYS A 71 4.59 -11.27 -10.09
N LYS A 72 4.07 -12.24 -9.34
CA LYS A 72 2.69 -12.15 -8.82
C LYS A 72 2.63 -11.05 -7.75
N PRO A 73 1.47 -10.39 -7.53
CA PRO A 73 1.34 -9.36 -6.48
C PRO A 73 1.83 -9.82 -5.12
N LYS A 74 1.53 -11.08 -4.74
CA LYS A 74 2.03 -11.69 -3.50
C LYS A 74 3.55 -11.84 -3.40
N ALA A 75 4.29 -11.72 -4.49
CA ALA A 75 5.75 -11.78 -4.47
C ALA A 75 6.38 -10.37 -4.39
N VAL A 76 5.56 -9.32 -4.34
CA VAL A 76 6.00 -7.94 -4.21
C VAL A 76 5.73 -7.47 -2.77
N ASN A 77 6.81 -7.33 -2.00
CA ASN A 77 6.74 -6.96 -0.57
C ASN A 77 5.96 -5.67 -0.34
N LEU A 78 6.06 -4.69 -1.24
CA LEU A 78 5.35 -3.43 -1.14
C LEU A 78 3.82 -3.58 -1.24
N TYR A 79 3.34 -4.51 -2.06
CA TYR A 79 1.90 -4.76 -2.23
C TYR A 79 1.35 -5.53 -1.05
N GLN A 80 2.10 -6.50 -0.56
CA GLN A 80 1.79 -7.18 0.70
C GLN A 80 1.77 -6.20 1.87
N PHE A 81 2.71 -5.26 1.90
CA PHE A 81 2.78 -4.23 2.93
C PHE A 81 1.57 -3.30 2.87
N PHE A 82 1.22 -2.80 1.68
CA PHE A 82 -0.03 -2.03 1.50
C PHE A 82 -1.24 -2.81 2.01
N HIS A 83 -1.39 -4.07 1.61
CA HIS A 83 -2.52 -4.90 2.06
C HIS A 83 -2.57 -5.08 3.58
N ARG A 84 -1.41 -5.31 4.21
CA ARG A 84 -1.32 -5.45 5.67
C ARG A 84 -1.75 -4.18 6.38
N VAL A 85 -1.22 -3.02 5.97
CA VAL A 85 -1.59 -1.74 6.58
C VAL A 85 -3.07 -1.45 6.34
N ALA A 86 -3.55 -1.67 5.12
CA ALA A 86 -4.95 -1.44 4.78
C ALA A 86 -5.92 -2.34 5.56
N ASP A 87 -5.51 -3.56 5.91
CA ASP A 87 -6.28 -4.46 6.77
C ASP A 87 -6.26 -3.98 8.24
N GLN A 88 -5.06 -3.68 8.77
CA GLN A 88 -4.89 -3.21 10.15
C GLN A 88 -5.62 -1.89 10.43
N GLU A 89 -5.54 -0.95 9.50
CA GLU A 89 -6.22 0.35 9.56
C GLU A 89 -7.68 0.29 9.09
N LYS A 90 -8.17 -0.91 8.73
CA LYS A 90 -9.53 -1.15 8.23
C LYS A 90 -9.91 -0.27 7.05
N TRP A 91 -8.97 0.06 6.18
CA TRP A 91 -9.18 0.88 5.00
C TRP A 91 -9.94 0.16 3.89
N LEU A 92 -9.86 -1.17 3.86
CA LEU A 92 -10.52 -2.01 2.88
C LEU A 92 -11.52 -2.94 3.55
N LEU A 93 -12.72 -3.00 2.99
CA LEU A 93 -13.66 -4.08 3.22
C LEU A 93 -13.43 -5.12 2.11
N LEU A 94 -12.90 -6.28 2.48
CA LEU A 94 -12.63 -7.38 1.56
C LEU A 94 -13.78 -8.38 1.58
N THR A 95 -14.30 -8.69 0.40
CA THR A 95 -15.22 -9.82 0.16
C THR A 95 -14.45 -10.95 -0.53
N SER A 96 -15.12 -12.05 -0.90
CA SER A 96 -14.47 -13.17 -1.60
C SER A 96 -13.86 -12.78 -2.95
N GLU A 97 -14.39 -11.76 -3.62
CA GLU A 97 -13.99 -11.39 -4.99
C GLU A 97 -13.63 -9.91 -5.15
N HIS A 98 -13.98 -9.06 -4.18
CA HIS A 98 -13.93 -7.61 -4.35
C HIS A 98 -13.45 -6.89 -3.09
N ALA A 99 -12.73 -5.79 -3.31
CA ALA A 99 -12.34 -4.81 -2.31
C ALA A 99 -13.15 -3.52 -2.45
N TYR A 100 -13.57 -2.98 -1.31
CA TYR A 100 -14.27 -1.71 -1.17
C TYR A 100 -13.52 -0.81 -0.21
N LEU A 101 -13.60 0.51 -0.41
CA LEU A 101 -13.06 1.48 0.53
C LEU A 101 -14.05 1.67 1.69
N THR A 102 -13.53 1.77 2.90
CA THR A 102 -14.32 2.01 4.12
C THR A 102 -14.36 3.50 4.50
N GLU A 103 -15.14 3.83 5.53
CA GLU A 103 -15.13 5.17 6.12
C GLU A 103 -13.80 5.51 6.80
N GLU A 104 -13.08 4.53 7.35
CA GLU A 104 -11.74 4.69 7.90
C GLU A 104 -10.75 5.16 6.84
N ALA A 105 -10.82 4.59 5.65
CA ALA A 105 -9.99 5.03 4.53
C ALA A 105 -10.36 6.44 4.05
N GLU A 106 -11.65 6.80 4.01
CA GLU A 106 -12.05 8.17 3.67
C GLU A 106 -11.55 9.18 4.72
N ARG A 107 -11.62 8.81 6.01
CA ARG A 107 -11.02 9.60 7.10
C ARG A 107 -9.53 9.77 6.89
N PHE A 108 -8.80 8.69 6.60
CA PHE A 108 -7.37 8.76 6.27
C PHE A 108 -7.11 9.69 5.08
N LEU A 109 -7.84 9.54 3.97
CA LEU A 109 -7.67 10.38 2.77
C LEU A 109 -7.98 11.87 3.01
N SER A 110 -8.81 12.19 4.01
CA SER A 110 -9.14 13.56 4.41
C SER A 110 -8.10 14.22 5.32
N GLN A 111 -7.19 13.44 5.91
CA GLN A 111 -6.14 13.96 6.79
C GLN A 111 -5.09 14.79 6.03
N LYS A 112 -4.36 15.63 6.77
CA LYS A 112 -3.18 16.31 6.25
C LYS A 112 -2.09 15.31 5.88
N LYS A 113 -1.22 15.69 4.96
CA LYS A 113 -0.13 14.86 4.42
C LYS A 113 0.73 14.25 5.53
N GLU A 114 1.07 15.05 6.53
CA GLU A 114 1.95 14.67 7.64
C GLU A 114 1.30 13.59 8.52
N ALA A 115 0.00 13.73 8.80
CA ALA A 115 -0.75 12.74 9.56
C ALA A 115 -0.89 11.41 8.79
N GLN A 116 -1.13 11.49 7.47
CA GLN A 116 -1.18 10.30 6.62
C GLN A 116 0.15 9.55 6.61
N LEU A 117 1.25 10.29 6.47
CA LEU A 117 2.60 9.72 6.47
C LEU A 117 2.92 9.10 7.84
N ALA A 118 2.60 9.77 8.94
CA ALA A 118 2.82 9.25 10.29
C ALA A 118 2.11 7.91 10.52
N VAL A 119 0.86 7.76 10.05
CA VAL A 119 0.14 6.48 10.12
C VAL A 119 0.88 5.40 9.34
N ILE A 120 1.31 5.67 8.12
CA ILE A 120 2.04 4.68 7.30
C ILE A 120 3.38 4.29 7.97
N LEU A 121 4.14 5.27 8.46
CA LEU A 121 5.45 5.06 9.08
C LEU A 121 5.37 4.32 10.43
N TYR A 122 4.28 4.46 11.17
CA TYR A 122 4.03 3.68 12.39
C TYR A 122 4.09 2.17 12.12
N HIS A 123 3.65 1.73 10.94
CA HIS A 123 3.72 0.32 10.53
C HIS A 123 5.10 -0.12 10.04
N PHE A 124 6.04 0.82 9.86
CA PHE A 124 7.46 0.52 9.59
C PHE A 124 8.27 0.39 10.87
N PHE A 125 8.05 1.31 11.80
CA PHE A 125 8.80 1.43 13.04
C PHE A 125 7.83 1.39 14.21
N PRO A 126 7.31 0.20 14.58
CA PRO A 126 6.56 0.09 15.81
C PRO A 126 7.49 0.52 16.95
N GLU A 127 7.10 1.56 17.71
CA GLU A 127 7.86 1.91 18.91
C GLU A 127 7.96 0.68 19.84
N PRO A 128 9.09 0.52 20.56
CA PRO A 128 9.38 -0.66 21.38
C PRO A 128 8.39 -0.91 22.52
#